data_AF-A0A292SSI7-F1
#
_entry.id   AF-A0A292SSI7-F1
#
_cell.length_a   1.000
_cell.length_b   1.000
_cell.length_c   1.000
_cell.angle_alpha   90.00
_cell.angle_beta   90.00
_cell.angle_gamma   90.00
#
_symmetry.space_group_name_H-M   'P 1'
#
loop_
_entity.id
_entity.type
_entity.pdbx_description
1 polymer ?
#
loop_
_entity_poly.entity_id
_entity_poly.type
_entity_poly.pdbx_seq_one_letter_code
_entity_poly.pdbx_strand_id
1 'polypeptide(L)'
;MFEEIKTGTVQEVIDYYKTNTLKGEIVCMLYAGQNADEEEYKIIENIKKLKSAAYTDKDISQILSTLYGYNKNKVYKLALALK
;
A
#
# COMPACT_ATOMS: atom_id res chain seq x y z
N MET A 1 10.61 12.23 32.91
CA MET A 1 10.57 11.67 31.55
C MET A 1 9.15 11.20 31.33
N PHE A 2 8.47 11.67 30.28
CA PHE A 2 7.11 11.24 29.95
C PHE A 2 7.21 10.20 28.84
N GLU A 3 6.64 9.02 29.06
CA GLU A 3 6.58 7.95 28.06
C GLU A 3 5.14 7.46 27.96
N GLU A 4 4.67 7.29 26.73
CA GLU A 4 3.32 6.82 26.43
C GLU A 4 3.39 5.85 25.26
N ILE A 5 2.74 4.69 25.40
CA ILE A 5 2.64 3.67 24.34
C ILE A 5 1.19 3.57 23.90
N LYS A 6 0.93 3.78 22.61
CA LYS A 6 -0.37 3.54 21.96
C LYS A 6 -0.20 2.51 20.86
N THR A 7 -1.09 1.53 20.84
CA THR A 7 -1.12 0.47 19.83
C THR A 7 -2.50 0.41 19.21
N GLY A 8 -2.56 0.25 17.90
CA GLY A 8 -3.81 0.15 17.16
C GLY A 8 -3.54 0.22 15.66
N THR A 9 -4.60 0.28 14.88
CA THR A 9 -4.51 0.68 13.48
C THR A 9 -4.00 2.12 13.35
N VAL A 10 -3.46 2.45 12.18
CA VAL A 10 -3.00 3.82 11.89
C VAL A 10 -4.11 4.84 12.15
N GLN A 11 -5.36 4.52 11.80
CA GLN A 11 -6.49 5.43 11.97
C GLN A 11 -6.82 5.67 13.45
N GLU A 12 -6.84 4.61 14.28
CA GLU A 12 -7.12 4.74 15.71
C GLU A 12 -6.07 5.59 16.43
N VAL A 13 -4.78 5.44 16.07
CA VAL A 13 -3.70 6.25 16.64
C VAL A 13 -3.82 7.71 16.21
N ILE A 14 -4.15 7.98 14.94
CA ILE A 14 -4.43 9.34 14.45
C ILE A 14 -5.60 9.96 15.23
N ASP A 15 -6.69 9.22 15.40
CA ASP A 15 -7.89 9.73 16.07
C ASP A 15 -7.64 10.03 17.55
N TYR A 16 -6.81 9.24 18.23
CA TYR A 16 -6.38 9.51 19.59
C TYR A 16 -5.73 10.90 19.73
N TYR A 17 -4.80 11.25 18.84
CA TYR A 17 -4.06 12.52 18.90
C TYR A 17 -4.84 13.72 18.35
N LYS A 18 -6.08 13.54 17.87
CA LYS A 18 -6.99 14.68 17.59
C LYS A 18 -7.54 15.32 18.85
N THR A 19 -7.68 14.55 19.93
CA THR A 19 -8.27 15.00 21.20
C THR A 19 -7.30 14.96 22.37
N ASN A 20 -6.14 14.31 22.19
CA ASN A 20 -5.06 14.24 23.18
C ASN A 20 -3.82 14.95 22.65
N THR A 21 -3.33 15.96 23.37
CA THR A 21 -2.12 16.69 23.00
C THR A 21 -0.89 15.78 23.09
N LEU A 22 -0.17 15.64 21.98
CA LEU A 22 1.13 14.96 21.93
C LEU A 22 2.13 15.64 22.87
N LYS A 23 2.83 14.84 23.67
CA LYS A 23 3.92 15.31 24.54
C LYS A 23 5.23 14.68 24.08
N GLY A 24 6.06 15.45 23.39
CA GLY A 24 7.36 15.00 22.89
C GLY A 24 7.31 14.48 21.45
N GLU A 25 8.15 13.49 21.16
CA GLU A 25 8.29 12.87 19.84
C GLU A 25 7.57 11.50 19.78
N ILE A 26 7.16 11.09 18.57
CA ILE A 26 6.53 9.79 18.34
C ILE A 26 7.55 8.84 17.71
N VAL A 27 7.71 7.65 18.30
CA VAL A 27 8.42 6.52 17.67
C VAL A 27 7.38 5.50 17.23
N CYS A 28 7.36 5.15 15.94
CA CYS A 28 6.41 4.21 15.37
C CYS A 28 7.05 2.84 15.12
N MET A 29 6.38 1.77 15.53
CA MET A 29 6.71 0.40 15.17
C MET A 29 5.55 -0.19 14.36
N LEU A 30 5.86 -0.71 13.17
CA LEU A 30 4.86 -1.30 12.27
C LEU A 30 4.97 -2.82 12.32
N TYR A 31 3.82 -3.49 12.44
CA TYR A 31 3.73 -4.92 12.24
C TYR A 31 3.51 -5.21 10.75
N ALA A 32 4.27 -6.15 10.20
CA ALA A 32 3.96 -6.68 8.87
C ALA A 32 2.59 -7.34 8.92
N GLY A 33 1.69 -6.96 8.01
CA GLY A 33 0.38 -7.59 7.90
C GLY A 33 0.54 -9.06 7.53
N GLN A 34 -0.22 -9.96 8.18
CA GLN A 34 -0.15 -11.42 7.92
C GLN A 34 -0.50 -11.80 6.47
N ASN A 35 -1.13 -10.90 5.70
CA ASN A 35 -1.53 -11.09 4.30
C ASN A 35 -0.92 -10.03 3.36
N ALA A 36 0.17 -9.37 3.75
CA ALA A 36 0.88 -8.50 2.83
C ALA A 36 1.62 -9.38 1.80
N ASP A 37 0.94 -9.78 0.74
CA ASP A 37 1.59 -10.36 -0.44
C ASP A 37 2.48 -9.26 -1.04
N GLU A 38 3.76 -9.29 -0.69
CA GLU A 38 4.77 -8.34 -1.14
C GLU A 38 4.80 -8.24 -2.68
N GLU A 39 4.50 -9.35 -3.36
CA GLU A 39 4.36 -9.38 -4.82
C GLU A 39 3.15 -8.56 -5.27
N GLU A 40 1.98 -8.75 -4.64
CA GLU A 40 0.77 -8.01 -4.99
C GLU A 40 0.94 -6.50 -4.75
N TYR A 41 1.60 -6.11 -3.65
CA TYR A 41 1.93 -4.70 -3.41
C TYR A 41 2.79 -4.11 -4.53
N LYS A 42 3.85 -4.82 -4.94
CA LYS A 42 4.73 -4.41 -6.06
C LYS A 42 3.96 -4.34 -7.38
N ILE A 43 3.05 -5.28 -7.64
CA ILE A 43 2.18 -5.26 -8.82
C ILE A 43 1.31 -3.99 -8.80
N ILE A 44 0.64 -3.69 -7.68
CA ILE A 44 -0.24 -2.53 -7.52
C ILE A 44 0.54 -1.22 -7.72
N GLU A 45 1.73 -1.10 -7.13
CA GLU A 45 2.56 0.10 -7.27
C GLU A 45 2.95 0.34 -8.75
N ASN A 46 3.35 -0.71 -9.46
CA ASN A 46 3.70 -0.63 -10.87
C ASN A 46 2.49 -0.31 -11.76
N ILE A 47 1.32 -0.88 -11.46
CA ILE A 47 0.06 -0.53 -12.13
C ILE A 47 -0.22 0.97 -12.00
N LYS A 48 -0.10 1.53 -10.78
CA LYS A 48 -0.33 2.97 -10.54
C LYS A 48 0.61 3.86 -11.35
N LYS A 49 1.91 3.51 -11.40
CA LYS A 49 2.91 4.23 -12.21
C LYS A 49 2.53 4.20 -13.69
N LEU A 50 2.19 3.03 -14.23
CA LEU A 50 1.83 2.91 -15.65
C LEU A 50 0.49 3.59 -16.00
N LYS A 51 -0.50 3.55 -15.11
CA LYS A 51 -1.75 4.32 -15.29
C LYS A 51 -1.49 5.83 -15.32
N SER A 52 -0.60 6.33 -14.46
CA SER A 52 -0.21 7.75 -14.47
C SER A 52 0.50 8.16 -15.77
N ALA A 53 1.12 7.19 -16.46
CA ALA A 53 1.70 7.36 -17.79
C ALA A 53 0.72 7.05 -18.94
N ALA A 54 -0.59 6.97 -18.65
CA ALA A 54 -1.68 6.78 -19.61
C ALA A 54 -1.67 5.45 -20.41
N TYR A 55 -1.00 4.40 -19.90
CA TYR A 55 -1.12 3.05 -20.47
C TYR A 55 -2.50 2.44 -20.17
N THR A 56 -3.03 1.67 -21.12
CA THR A 56 -4.31 0.96 -20.92
C THR A 56 -4.12 -0.24 -19.99
N ASP A 57 -5.19 -0.69 -19.33
CA ASP A 57 -5.15 -1.86 -18.45
C ASP A 57 -4.65 -3.12 -19.17
N LYS A 58 -4.95 -3.23 -20.47
CA LYS A 58 -4.47 -4.31 -21.33
C LYS A 58 -2.96 -4.22 -21.52
N ASP A 59 -2.44 -3.03 -21.83
CA ASP A 59 -1.00 -2.82 -22.01
C ASP A 59 -0.25 -3.08 -20.71
N ILE A 60 -0.77 -2.59 -19.59
CA ILE A 60 -0.20 -2.81 -18.25
C ILE A 60 -0.09 -4.31 -17.95
N SER A 61 -1.16 -5.07 -18.18
CA SER A 61 -1.15 -6.53 -17.97
C SER A 61 -0.09 -7.23 -18.82
N GLN A 62 0.11 -6.76 -20.06
CA GLN A 62 1.11 -7.32 -20.96
C GLN A 62 2.53 -6.94 -20.54
N ILE A 63 2.78 -5.66 -20.25
CA ILE A 63 4.09 -5.14 -19.83
C ILE A 63 4.57 -5.88 -18.57
N LEU A 64 3.73 -5.96 -17.54
CA LEU A 64 4.12 -6.54 -16.27
C LEU A 64 4.27 -8.07 -16.35
N SER A 65 3.48 -8.74 -17.19
CA SER A 65 3.67 -10.16 -17.47
C SER A 65 4.97 -10.42 -18.24
N THR A 66 5.30 -9.58 -19.23
CA THR A 66 6.53 -9.73 -20.02
C THR A 66 7.80 -9.44 -19.21
N LEU A 67 7.81 -8.35 -18.42
CA LEU A 67 9.02 -7.91 -17.71
C LEU A 67 9.32 -8.72 -16.46
N TYR A 68 8.27 -9.16 -15.75
CA TYR A 68 8.41 -9.78 -14.43
C TYR A 68 7.82 -11.18 -14.33
N GLY A 69 7.23 -11.72 -15.41
CA GLY A 69 6.62 -13.04 -15.42
C GLY A 69 5.30 -13.13 -14.65
N TYR A 70 4.72 -12.00 -14.22
CA TYR A 70 3.48 -12.00 -13.45
C TYR A 70 2.31 -12.60 -14.24
N ASN A 71 1.37 -13.22 -13.53
CA ASN A 71 0.17 -13.75 -14.15
C ASN A 71 -0.66 -12.61 -14.76
N LYS A 72 -0.73 -12.58 -16.09
CA LYS A 72 -1.42 -11.54 -16.86
C LYS A 72 -2.87 -11.32 -16.43
N ASN A 73 -3.59 -12.39 -16.11
CA ASN A 73 -4.99 -12.30 -15.66
C ASN A 73 -5.10 -11.71 -14.26
N LYS A 74 -4.19 -12.04 -13.33
CA LYS A 74 -4.09 -11.42 -11.99
C LYS A 74 -3.85 -9.92 -12.13
N VAL A 75 -2.84 -9.53 -12.92
CA VAL A 75 -2.50 -8.11 -13.15
C VAL A 75 -3.66 -7.35 -13.80
N TYR A 76 -4.31 -7.93 -14.81
CA TYR A 76 -5.43 -7.27 -15.50
C TYR A 76 -6.61 -7.01 -14.56
N LYS A 77 -6.97 -7.97 -13.69
CA LYS A 77 -8.03 -7.79 -12.69
C LYS A 77 -7.68 -6.69 -11.68
N LEU A 78 -6.43 -6.66 -11.20
CA LEU A 78 -5.95 -5.61 -10.30
C LEU A 78 -5.98 -4.23 -10.97
N ALA A 79 -5.56 -4.14 -12.24
CA ALA A 79 -5.58 -2.89 -12.99
C ALA A 79 -7.01 -2.36 -13.20
N LEU A 80 -7.99 -3.23 -13.45
CA LEU A 80 -9.40 -2.84 -13.55
C LEU A 80 -9.99 -2.35 -12.22
N ALA A 81 -9.56 -2.94 -11.09
CA ALA A 81 -10.04 -2.56 -9.76
C ALA A 81 -9.50 -1.20 -9.29
N LEU A 82 -8.32 -0.80 -9.80
CA LEU A 82 -7.66 0.46 -9.49
C LEU A 82 -8.09 1.52 -10.52
N LYS A 83 -9.02 2.40 -10.16
CA LYS A 83 -9.41 3.57 -10.97
C LYS A 83 -8.48 4.76 -10.71
#